data_AF-A0A4R4FCY1-F1
#
_entry.id   AF-A0A4R4FCY1-F1
#
_cell.length_a   1.000
_cell.length_b   1.000
_cell.length_c   1.000
_cell.angle_alpha   90.00
_cell.angle_beta   90.00
_cell.angle_gamma   90.00
#
_symmetry.space_group_name_H-M   'P 1'
#
loop_
_entity.id
_entity.type
_entity.pdbx_description
1 polymer ?
#
loop_
_entity_poly.entity_id
_entity_poly.type
_entity_poly.pdbx_seq_one_letter_code
_entity_poly.pdbx_strand_id
1 'polypeptide(L)'
;MRKRIVVIGLLLMLVSASVIGCGGKEENSAKKEEKEATADETFMKDLAKALEARWALSDKYESMDKYANAEMGSEEHKESYEKYVSAELDILGKYQTEKFKDSKLQEKAIQYINLLKQQKEACDYITVNYEKYDELWYDAYNKRTQIIVEFVNDYKLKVSDKYEDTLKEFTLNAQQVNEENEKEDKVQALIGSIEFTLAEDDGYGWKTYNAVVENTTDMNFSYFGLDINLLDQDDVILETTYANVSNWNSGQKVKFEFTTEKEFVATQISGEYTE
;
A
#
# COMPACT_ATOMS: atom_id res chain seq x y z
N MET A 1 8.98 2.24 -22.38
CA MET A 1 7.71 2.65 -21.75
C MET A 1 7.03 1.40 -21.25
N ARG A 2 6.83 1.28 -19.93
CA ARG A 2 6.20 0.10 -19.31
C ARG A 2 4.68 0.33 -19.33
N LYS A 3 3.93 -0.64 -19.88
CA LYS A 3 2.46 -0.63 -19.84
C LYS A 3 2.00 -0.97 -18.42
N ARG A 4 0.97 -0.28 -17.91
CA ARG A 4 0.36 -0.52 -16.59
C ARG A 4 -1.06 -1.06 -16.81
N ILE A 5 -1.47 -2.09 -16.05
CA ILE A 5 -2.77 -2.77 -16.16
C ILE A 5 -3.49 -2.61 -14.82
N VAL A 6 -4.77 -2.20 -14.83
CA VAL A 6 -5.57 -1.94 -13.61
C VAL A 6 -6.98 -2.51 -13.75
N VAL A 7 -7.47 -3.25 -12.74
CA VAL A 7 -8.77 -3.95 -12.73
C VAL A 7 -9.60 -3.50 -11.51
N ILE A 8 -10.89 -3.24 -11.68
CA ILE A 8 -11.81 -2.88 -10.58
C ILE A 8 -13.03 -3.80 -10.58
N GLY A 9 -13.33 -4.36 -9.40
CA GLY A 9 -14.60 -5.03 -9.09
C GLY A 9 -15.38 -4.22 -8.05
N LEU A 10 -16.63 -3.90 -8.34
CA LEU A 10 -17.52 -3.14 -7.45
C LEU A 10 -18.22 -4.08 -6.46
N LEU A 11 -18.04 -3.86 -5.15
CA LEU A 11 -18.72 -4.61 -4.09
C LEU A 11 -19.30 -3.66 -3.04
N LEU A 12 -20.62 -3.70 -2.89
CA LEU A 12 -21.44 -2.88 -2.00
C LEU A 12 -21.39 -3.39 -0.55
N MET A 13 -21.09 -2.51 0.41
CA MET A 13 -21.18 -2.78 1.86
C MET A 13 -22.61 -2.62 2.40
N LEU A 14 -22.99 -3.51 3.30
CA LEU A 14 -24.16 -3.38 4.19
C LEU A 14 -23.70 -3.21 5.65
N VAL A 15 -24.11 -2.09 6.24
CA VAL A 15 -23.95 -1.74 7.66
C VAL A 15 -25.02 -2.44 8.50
N SER A 16 -24.67 -2.91 9.69
CA SER A 16 -25.62 -2.91 10.81
C SER A 16 -24.92 -2.73 12.16
N ALA A 17 -25.46 -1.79 12.95
CA ALA A 17 -25.09 -1.47 14.31
C ALA A 17 -25.87 -2.33 15.31
N SER A 18 -25.31 -2.57 16.50
CA SER A 18 -26.12 -2.65 17.72
C SER A 18 -25.30 -2.35 18.98
N VAL A 19 -26.03 -1.83 19.96
CA VAL A 19 -25.60 -0.99 21.09
C VAL A 19 -25.89 -1.73 22.41
N ILE A 20 -25.27 -1.25 23.50
CA ILE A 20 -25.70 -1.23 24.92
C ILE A 20 -25.09 -2.29 25.85
N GLY A 21 -24.51 -1.80 26.95
CA GLY A 21 -24.31 -2.56 28.18
C GLY A 21 -23.67 -1.76 29.33
N CYS A 22 -24.35 -0.73 29.85
CA CYS A 22 -23.97 -0.05 31.11
C CYS A 22 -24.24 -0.94 32.34
N GLY A 23 -23.34 -0.94 33.32
CA GLY A 23 -23.56 -1.52 34.65
C GLY A 23 -22.45 -1.13 35.62
N GLY A 24 -22.73 -0.17 36.50
CA GLY A 24 -21.74 0.56 37.29
C GLY A 24 -21.33 -0.05 38.64
N LYS A 25 -20.37 0.63 39.29
CA LYS A 25 -20.32 0.97 40.72
C LYS A 25 -19.06 1.80 41.00
N GLU A 26 -19.29 3.01 41.49
CA GLU A 26 -18.25 3.90 42.01
C GLU A 26 -17.71 3.34 43.33
N GLU A 27 -16.41 3.08 43.37
CA GLU A 27 -15.64 3.01 44.61
C GLU A 27 -14.58 4.12 44.58
N ASN A 28 -14.77 5.08 45.48
CA ASN A 28 -13.80 6.12 45.83
C ASN A 28 -12.54 5.45 46.40
N SER A 29 -11.54 5.25 45.54
CA SER A 29 -10.16 5.09 45.97
C SER A 29 -9.40 6.30 45.47
N ALA A 30 -8.85 7.07 46.41
CA ALA A 30 -7.94 8.17 46.14
C ALA A 30 -6.71 7.61 45.40
N LYS A 31 -6.78 7.55 44.07
CA LYS A 31 -5.63 7.32 43.20
C LYS A 31 -4.70 8.50 43.39
N LYS A 32 -3.54 8.24 44.01
CA LYS A 32 -2.33 8.95 43.64
C LYS A 32 -2.28 8.91 42.11
N GLU A 33 -2.42 10.07 41.47
CA GLU A 33 -2.00 10.22 40.07
C GLU A 33 -0.49 10.00 40.04
N GLU A 34 -0.10 8.74 39.96
CA GLU A 34 1.12 8.37 39.28
C GLU A 34 0.94 8.97 37.88
N LYS A 35 1.64 10.07 37.60
CA LYS A 35 1.79 10.54 36.22
C LYS A 35 2.47 9.38 35.50
N GLU A 36 1.68 8.49 34.88
CA GLU A 36 2.18 7.47 33.97
C GLU A 36 3.07 8.23 32.98
N ALA A 37 4.38 7.97 33.04
CA ALA A 37 5.31 8.52 32.07
C ALA A 37 4.89 7.93 30.72
N THR A 38 4.41 8.79 29.83
CA THR A 38 3.81 8.36 28.57
C THR A 38 4.90 7.91 27.61
N ALA A 39 4.70 6.79 26.92
CA ALA A 39 5.71 6.19 26.06
C ALA A 39 6.09 7.06 24.86
N ASP A 40 5.26 8.02 24.46
CA ASP A 40 5.31 8.81 23.23
C ASP A 40 6.70 9.37 22.89
N GLU A 41 7.27 10.21 23.77
CA GLU A 41 8.58 10.82 23.53
C GLU A 41 9.73 9.80 23.61
N THR A 42 9.57 8.78 24.46
CA THR A 42 10.60 7.75 24.64
C THR A 42 10.64 6.83 23.43
N PHE A 43 9.48 6.48 22.88
CA PHE A 43 9.33 5.70 21.66
C PHE A 43 10.00 6.38 20.49
N MET A 44 9.75 7.66 20.24
CA MET A 44 10.37 8.35 19.09
C MET A 44 11.90 8.40 19.19
N LYS A 45 12.44 8.57 20.40
CA LYS A 45 13.89 8.51 20.64
C LYS A 45 14.45 7.10 20.44
N ASP A 46 13.73 6.08 20.91
CA ASP A 46 14.15 4.69 20.77
C ASP A 46 13.97 4.17 19.35
N LEU A 47 13.01 4.69 18.58
CA LEU A 47 12.83 4.42 17.15
C LEU A 47 14.02 4.93 16.34
N ALA A 48 14.47 6.17 16.59
CA ALA A 48 15.67 6.70 15.97
C ALA A 48 16.89 5.80 16.26
N LYS A 49 17.09 5.44 17.54
CA LYS A 49 18.19 4.52 17.93
C LYS A 49 18.08 3.16 17.28
N ALA A 50 16.87 2.61 17.15
CA ALA A 50 16.64 1.30 16.54
C ALA A 50 17.00 1.31 15.05
N LEU A 51 16.56 2.32 14.31
CA LEU A 51 16.92 2.52 12.91
C LEU A 51 18.44 2.64 12.74
N GLU A 52 19.07 3.51 13.53
CA GLU A 52 20.53 3.70 13.48
C GLU A 52 21.29 2.42 13.88
N ALA A 53 20.80 1.64 14.85
CA ALA A 53 21.40 0.37 15.23
C ALA A 53 21.38 -0.63 14.06
N ARG A 54 20.28 -0.68 13.31
CA ARG A 54 20.20 -1.50 12.09
C ARG A 54 21.16 -1.01 11.02
N TRP A 55 21.15 0.28 10.69
CA TRP A 55 21.99 0.81 9.61
C TRP A 55 23.48 0.68 9.95
N ALA A 56 23.87 0.93 11.20
CA ALA A 56 25.23 0.67 11.67
C ALA A 56 25.64 -0.80 11.54
N LEU A 57 24.70 -1.72 11.71
CA LEU A 57 24.96 -3.13 11.50
C LEU A 57 25.12 -3.47 10.01
N SER A 58 24.32 -2.86 9.13
CA SER A 58 24.47 -2.97 7.67
C SER A 58 25.85 -2.48 7.23
N ASP A 59 26.22 -1.24 7.60
CA ASP A 59 27.53 -0.66 7.31
C ASP A 59 28.68 -1.59 7.73
N LYS A 60 28.55 -2.16 8.94
CA LYS A 60 29.55 -3.08 9.50
C LYS A 60 29.63 -4.35 8.67
N TYR A 61 28.50 -4.96 8.33
CA TYR A 61 28.47 -6.24 7.61
C TYR A 61 28.93 -6.10 6.17
N GLU A 62 28.63 -4.98 5.51
CA GLU A 62 29.18 -4.65 4.19
C GLU A 62 30.72 -4.54 4.19
N SER A 63 31.33 -4.21 5.34
CA SER A 63 32.80 -4.18 5.49
C SER A 63 33.42 -5.54 5.84
N MET A 64 32.61 -6.55 6.17
CA MET A 64 33.07 -7.87 6.58
C MET A 64 32.96 -8.87 5.41
N ASP A 65 34.07 -9.44 4.96
CA ASP A 65 34.12 -10.39 3.84
C ASP A 65 33.07 -11.51 3.92
N LYS A 66 32.85 -12.06 5.12
CA LYS A 66 31.81 -13.06 5.41
C LYS A 66 30.41 -12.66 4.90
N TYR A 67 30.01 -11.41 5.07
CA TYR A 67 28.66 -10.94 4.76
C TYR A 67 28.62 -10.15 3.44
N ALA A 68 29.69 -9.41 3.13
CA ALA A 68 29.80 -8.63 1.90
C ALA A 68 29.75 -9.50 0.63
N ASN A 69 30.28 -10.73 0.70
CA ASN A 69 30.32 -11.68 -0.41
C ASN A 69 29.38 -12.88 -0.20
N ALA A 70 28.42 -12.78 0.72
CA ALA A 70 27.45 -13.84 0.96
C ALA A 70 26.56 -14.06 -0.28
N GLU A 71 26.37 -15.33 -0.66
CA GLU A 71 25.44 -15.67 -1.75
C GLU A 71 24.00 -15.40 -1.32
N MET A 72 23.17 -14.90 -2.25
CA MET A 72 21.74 -14.75 -1.99
C MET A 72 21.13 -16.11 -1.66
N GLY A 73 20.41 -16.18 -0.55
CA GLY A 73 19.83 -17.44 -0.07
C GLY A 73 20.78 -18.28 0.79
N SER A 74 22.00 -17.81 1.10
CA SER A 74 22.91 -18.49 2.01
C SER A 74 22.54 -18.31 3.49
N GLU A 75 23.20 -19.08 4.37
CA GLU A 75 23.03 -18.95 5.82
C GLU A 75 23.57 -17.60 6.33
N GLU A 76 24.63 -17.06 5.72
CA GLU A 76 25.16 -15.72 6.03
C GLU A 76 24.19 -14.60 5.61
N HIS A 77 23.50 -14.77 4.48
CA HIS A 77 22.40 -13.88 4.07
C HIS A 77 21.27 -13.94 5.11
N LYS A 78 20.86 -15.14 5.55
CA LYS A 78 19.86 -15.30 6.59
C LYS A 78 20.28 -14.64 7.91
N GLU A 79 21.47 -14.97 8.40
CA GLU A 79 22.00 -14.47 9.66
C GLU A 79 22.06 -12.94 9.67
N SER A 80 22.54 -12.32 8.60
CA SER A 80 22.64 -10.86 8.53
C SER A 80 21.28 -10.17 8.61
N TYR A 81 20.28 -10.65 7.87
CA TYR A 81 18.94 -10.08 7.84
C TYR A 81 18.18 -10.29 9.15
N GLU A 82 18.30 -11.47 9.78
CA GLU A 82 17.76 -11.70 11.12
C GLU A 82 18.34 -10.76 12.17
N LYS A 83 19.65 -10.46 12.06
CA LYS A 83 20.34 -9.54 12.97
C LYS A 83 19.89 -8.10 12.78
N TYR A 84 19.67 -7.66 11.54
CA TYR A 84 19.13 -6.33 11.25
C TYR A 84 17.76 -6.13 11.90
N VAL A 85 16.86 -7.09 11.72
CA VAL A 85 15.50 -7.01 12.29
C VAL A 85 15.53 -7.13 13.81
N SER A 86 16.37 -8.00 14.35
CA SER A 86 16.50 -8.18 15.80
C SER A 86 17.08 -6.94 16.48
N ALA A 87 18.04 -6.23 15.85
CA ALA A 87 18.59 -4.99 16.39
C ALA A 87 17.51 -3.93 16.68
N GLU A 88 16.47 -3.86 15.84
CA GLU A 88 15.34 -2.97 16.06
C GLU A 88 14.35 -3.52 17.10
N LEU A 89 13.99 -4.79 17.00
CA LEU A 89 13.05 -5.44 17.92
C LEU A 89 13.55 -5.46 19.37
N ASP A 90 14.85 -5.59 19.59
CA ASP A 90 15.45 -5.59 20.94
C ASP A 90 15.25 -4.25 21.65
N ILE A 91 15.16 -3.14 20.88
CA ILE A 91 14.91 -1.80 21.41
C ILE A 91 13.41 -1.51 21.48
N LEU A 92 12.66 -1.88 20.43
CA LEU A 92 11.27 -1.45 20.25
C LEU A 92 10.23 -2.44 20.77
N GLY A 93 10.57 -3.71 20.97
CA GLY A 93 9.61 -4.77 21.27
C GLY A 93 8.78 -4.51 22.53
N LYS A 94 9.34 -3.78 23.51
CA LYS A 94 8.63 -3.37 24.73
C LYS A 94 7.38 -2.50 24.45
N TYR A 95 7.39 -1.71 23.38
CA TYR A 95 6.29 -0.78 23.06
C TYR A 95 5.03 -1.47 22.52
N GLN A 96 5.07 -2.80 22.31
CA GLN A 96 3.87 -3.56 21.95
C GLN A 96 2.78 -3.48 23.03
N THR A 97 3.17 -3.32 24.30
CA THR A 97 2.25 -3.31 25.45
C THR A 97 2.33 -2.04 26.28
N GLU A 98 3.28 -1.14 25.99
CA GLU A 98 3.33 0.16 26.66
C GLU A 98 2.13 1.04 26.28
N LYS A 99 1.73 1.90 27.21
CA LYS A 99 0.64 2.85 27.00
C LYS A 99 1.18 4.16 26.47
N PHE A 100 0.57 4.63 25.40
CA PHE A 100 0.82 5.93 24.80
C PHE A 100 -0.32 6.85 25.15
N LYS A 101 -0.05 8.15 25.14
CA LYS A 101 -1.08 9.18 25.22
C LYS A 101 -1.70 9.44 23.86
N ASP A 102 -0.88 9.45 22.81
CA ASP A 102 -1.31 9.56 21.43
C ASP A 102 -1.69 8.17 20.90
N SER A 103 -2.99 7.94 20.72
CA SER A 103 -3.50 6.66 20.23
C SER A 103 -3.10 6.37 18.79
N LYS A 104 -2.85 7.40 17.96
CA LYS A 104 -2.36 7.21 16.58
C LYS A 104 -0.89 6.80 16.60
N LEU A 105 -0.08 7.43 17.46
CA LEU A 105 1.32 7.03 17.65
C LEU A 105 1.41 5.59 18.16
N GLN A 106 0.54 5.20 19.10
CA GLN A 106 0.45 3.83 19.60
C GLN A 106 0.15 2.83 18.49
N GLU A 107 -0.87 3.12 17.70
CA GLU A 107 -1.29 2.26 16.60
C GLU A 107 -0.14 2.06 15.61
N LYS A 108 0.53 3.14 15.22
CA LYS A 108 1.66 3.09 14.29
C LYS A 108 2.88 2.38 14.88
N ALA A 109 3.18 2.57 16.16
CA ALA A 109 4.23 1.85 16.86
C ALA A 109 3.97 0.33 16.85
N ILE A 110 2.74 -0.09 17.16
CA ILE A 110 2.32 -1.49 17.15
C ILE A 110 2.40 -2.06 15.73
N GLN A 111 1.91 -1.33 14.72
CA GLN A 111 1.99 -1.74 13.32
C GLN A 111 3.44 -1.92 12.87
N TYR A 112 4.32 -0.96 13.18
CA TYR A 112 5.75 -1.03 12.87
C TYR A 112 6.41 -2.27 13.46
N ILE A 113 6.17 -2.57 14.74
CA ILE A 113 6.74 -3.74 15.42
C ILE A 113 6.18 -5.04 14.84
N ASN A 114 4.91 -5.09 14.47
CA ASN A 114 4.32 -6.26 13.81
C ASN A 114 4.96 -6.52 12.44
N LEU A 115 5.23 -5.47 11.66
CA LEU A 115 5.91 -5.60 10.37
C LEU A 115 7.37 -6.07 10.54
N LEU A 116 8.07 -5.60 11.59
CA LEU A 116 9.37 -6.17 11.95
C LEU A 116 9.30 -7.67 12.28
N LYS A 117 8.26 -8.11 13.01
CA LYS A 117 8.07 -9.54 13.28
C LYS A 117 7.80 -10.34 12.00
N GLN A 118 7.00 -9.80 11.08
CA GLN A 118 6.79 -10.42 9.76
C GLN A 118 8.08 -10.51 8.95
N GLN A 119 8.92 -9.47 8.94
CA GLN A 119 10.24 -9.53 8.31
C GLN A 119 11.14 -10.59 8.97
N LYS A 120 11.06 -10.75 10.29
CA LYS A 120 11.79 -11.80 11.01
C LYS A 120 11.31 -13.20 10.61
N GLU A 121 10.00 -13.40 10.50
CA GLU A 121 9.41 -14.66 10.03
C GLU A 121 9.75 -14.94 8.56
N ALA A 122 9.83 -13.91 7.71
CA ALA A 122 10.25 -14.07 6.32
C ALA A 122 11.67 -14.65 6.22
N CYS A 123 12.58 -14.29 7.13
CA CYS A 123 13.95 -14.81 7.13
C CYS A 123 14.04 -16.34 7.24
N ASP A 124 13.02 -17.02 7.79
CA ASP A 124 12.99 -18.48 7.87
C ASP A 124 12.96 -19.15 6.49
N TYR A 125 12.53 -18.42 5.46
CA TYR A 125 12.43 -18.92 4.09
C TYR A 125 13.68 -18.67 3.25
N ILE A 126 14.67 -17.89 3.72
CA ILE A 126 15.84 -17.49 2.91
C ILE A 126 16.58 -18.68 2.30
N THR A 127 16.82 -19.73 3.09
CA THR A 127 17.60 -20.91 2.67
C THR A 127 16.71 -22.05 2.14
N VAL A 128 15.39 -21.88 2.12
CA VAL A 128 14.41 -22.95 1.86
C VAL A 128 13.51 -22.64 0.67
N ASN A 129 12.98 -21.42 0.60
CA ASN A 129 12.13 -20.93 -0.47
C ASN A 129 12.35 -19.42 -0.64
N TYR A 130 13.32 -19.07 -1.48
CA TYR A 130 13.75 -17.69 -1.65
C TYR A 130 12.65 -16.79 -2.24
N GLU A 131 11.84 -17.30 -3.17
CA GLU A 131 10.71 -16.53 -3.75
C GLU A 131 9.70 -16.13 -2.68
N LYS A 132 9.35 -17.05 -1.77
CA LYS A 132 8.47 -16.76 -0.64
C LYS A 132 9.11 -15.79 0.36
N TYR A 133 10.41 -15.91 0.61
CA TYR A 133 11.14 -14.93 1.41
C TYR A 133 11.03 -13.53 0.79
N ASP A 134 11.31 -13.41 -0.51
CA ASP A 134 11.32 -12.15 -1.24
C ASP A 134 9.97 -11.44 -1.16
N GLU A 135 8.88 -12.17 -1.46
CA GLU A 135 7.51 -11.67 -1.37
C GLU A 135 7.17 -11.15 0.03
N LEU A 136 7.36 -11.98 1.06
CA LEU A 136 7.00 -11.64 2.45
C LEU A 136 7.88 -10.52 3.02
N TRP A 137 9.18 -10.55 2.71
CA TRP A 137 10.13 -9.55 3.18
C TRP A 137 9.82 -8.19 2.60
N TYR A 138 9.62 -8.10 1.28
CA TYR A 138 9.35 -6.82 0.62
C TYR A 138 7.96 -6.27 0.92
N ASP A 139 6.93 -7.12 1.06
CA ASP A 139 5.61 -6.67 1.51
C ASP A 139 5.69 -5.96 2.88
N ALA A 140 6.35 -6.61 3.85
CA ALA A 140 6.52 -6.04 5.19
C ALA A 140 7.48 -4.83 5.19
N TYR A 141 8.58 -4.89 4.43
CA TYR A 141 9.54 -3.80 4.30
C TYR A 141 8.87 -2.54 3.75
N ASN A 142 8.13 -2.65 2.64
CA ASN A 142 7.50 -1.51 1.97
C ASN A 142 6.49 -0.81 2.91
N LYS A 143 5.60 -1.58 3.55
CA LYS A 143 4.66 -1.04 4.56
C LYS A 143 5.39 -0.36 5.72
N ARG A 144 6.50 -0.95 6.16
CA ARG A 144 7.31 -0.38 7.25
C ARG A 144 7.95 0.94 6.83
N THR A 145 8.43 1.06 5.59
CA THR A 145 8.99 2.32 5.07
C THR A 145 7.96 3.44 5.03
N GLN A 146 6.71 3.15 4.66
CA GLN A 146 5.61 4.12 4.69
C GLN A 146 5.37 4.64 6.12
N ILE A 147 5.37 3.75 7.12
CA ILE A 147 5.24 4.16 8.52
C ILE A 147 6.42 5.02 8.99
N ILE A 148 7.66 4.75 8.55
CA ILE A 148 8.82 5.62 8.85
C ILE A 148 8.58 7.04 8.33
N VAL A 149 8.00 7.18 7.15
CA VAL A 149 7.70 8.49 6.56
C VAL A 149 6.60 9.23 7.32
N GLU A 150 5.58 8.52 7.78
CA GLU A 150 4.59 9.11 8.70
C GLU A 150 5.25 9.59 10.00
N PHE A 151 6.18 8.82 10.57
CA PHE A 151 6.95 9.24 11.74
C PHE A 151 7.81 10.48 11.49
N VAL A 152 8.38 10.64 10.31
CA VAL A 152 9.10 11.86 9.90
C VAL A 152 8.14 13.05 9.78
N ASN A 153 7.03 12.87 9.06
CA ASN A 153 6.10 13.95 8.74
C ASN A 153 5.30 14.43 9.96
N ASP A 154 4.72 13.51 10.72
CA ASP A 154 3.76 13.82 11.77
C ASP A 154 4.43 13.98 13.13
N TYR A 155 5.49 13.21 13.39
CA TYR A 155 6.15 13.15 14.71
C TYR A 155 7.58 13.67 14.70
N LYS A 156 8.05 14.22 13.57
CA LYS A 156 9.36 14.86 13.42
C LYS A 156 10.51 13.93 13.83
N LEU A 157 10.43 12.65 13.46
CA LEU A 157 11.51 11.69 13.62
C LEU A 157 12.80 12.27 13.02
N LYS A 158 13.89 12.21 13.79
CA LYS A 158 15.23 12.59 13.37
C LYS A 158 16.20 11.52 13.83
N VAL A 159 17.27 11.37 13.06
CA VAL A 159 18.40 10.51 13.34
C VAL A 159 19.66 11.35 13.40
N SER A 160 20.78 10.77 13.79
CA SER A 160 22.09 11.42 13.78
C SER A 160 22.52 11.81 12.36
N ASP A 161 23.37 12.84 12.27
CA ASP A 161 23.91 13.39 11.02
C ASP A 161 24.46 12.31 10.08
N LYS A 162 25.04 11.24 10.64
CA LYS A 162 25.57 10.11 9.87
C LYS A 162 24.50 9.43 8.99
N TYR A 163 23.26 9.36 9.46
CA TYR A 163 22.17 8.60 8.84
C TYR A 163 21.04 9.48 8.30
N GLU A 164 21.21 10.81 8.28
CA GLU A 164 20.19 11.71 7.74
C GLU A 164 19.88 11.39 6.26
N ASP A 165 20.89 11.10 5.45
CA ASP A 165 20.68 10.81 4.03
C ASP A 165 20.00 9.46 3.83
N THR A 166 20.35 8.45 4.64
CA THR A 166 19.62 7.17 4.67
C THR A 166 18.14 7.38 4.99
N LEU A 167 17.81 8.20 6.00
CA LEU A 167 16.41 8.52 6.34
C LEU A 167 15.69 9.30 5.22
N LYS A 168 16.40 10.20 4.51
CA LYS A 168 15.85 10.93 3.36
C LYS A 168 15.53 10.00 2.19
N GLU A 169 16.37 9.00 1.91
CA GLU A 169 16.10 8.01 0.86
C GLU A 169 14.79 7.24 1.10
N PHE A 170 14.51 6.83 2.34
CA PHE A 170 13.21 6.26 2.71
C PHE A 170 12.05 7.23 2.42
N THR A 171 12.26 8.52 2.68
CA THR A 171 11.24 9.56 2.46
C THR A 171 10.97 9.80 0.98
N LEU A 172 12.02 9.86 0.15
CA LEU A 172 11.89 10.02 -1.31
C LEU A 172 11.24 8.80 -1.95
N ASN A 173 11.65 7.59 -1.55
CA ASN A 173 11.07 6.36 -2.09
C ASN A 173 9.58 6.23 -1.72
N ALA A 174 9.19 6.55 -0.47
CA ALA A 174 7.78 6.51 -0.11
C ALA A 174 6.96 7.63 -0.75
N GLN A 175 7.55 8.82 -0.97
CA GLN A 175 6.91 9.88 -1.76
C GLN A 175 6.60 9.38 -3.18
N GLN A 176 7.57 8.75 -3.84
CA GLN A 176 7.35 8.18 -5.16
C GLN A 176 6.26 7.10 -5.15
N VAL A 177 6.28 6.17 -4.18
CA VAL A 177 5.25 5.12 -4.08
C VAL A 177 3.87 5.72 -3.78
N ASN A 178 3.78 6.73 -2.92
CA ASN A 178 2.51 7.39 -2.63
C ASN A 178 1.99 8.19 -3.84
N GLU A 179 2.86 8.92 -4.55
CA GLU A 179 2.49 9.60 -5.80
C GLU A 179 2.01 8.60 -6.87
N GLU A 180 2.65 7.43 -6.96
CA GLU A 180 2.22 6.35 -7.85
C GLU A 180 0.86 5.78 -7.44
N ASN A 181 0.64 5.50 -6.15
CA ASN A 181 -0.65 5.03 -5.64
C ASN A 181 -1.77 6.05 -5.83
N GLU A 182 -1.53 7.33 -5.53
CA GLU A 182 -2.52 8.40 -5.73
C GLU A 182 -2.89 8.57 -7.21
N LYS A 183 -1.92 8.40 -8.12
CA LYS A 183 -2.19 8.38 -9.56
C LYS A 183 -3.05 7.17 -9.93
N GLU A 184 -2.72 5.99 -9.43
CA GLU A 184 -3.51 4.78 -9.68
C GLU A 184 -4.94 4.92 -9.15
N ASP A 185 -5.14 5.44 -7.94
CA ASP A 185 -6.46 5.68 -7.36
C ASP A 185 -7.29 6.66 -8.21
N LYS A 186 -6.66 7.73 -8.72
CA LYS A 186 -7.32 8.69 -9.63
C LYS A 186 -7.72 8.04 -10.96
N VAL A 187 -6.85 7.23 -11.56
CA VAL A 187 -7.19 6.49 -12.79
C VAL A 187 -8.29 5.46 -12.52
N GLN A 188 -8.25 4.78 -11.37
CA GLN A 188 -9.27 3.83 -10.97
C GLN A 188 -10.64 4.51 -10.82
N ALA A 189 -10.68 5.66 -10.15
CA ALA A 189 -11.90 6.45 -10.03
C ALA A 189 -12.41 6.92 -11.41
N LEU A 190 -11.52 7.33 -12.31
CA LEU A 190 -11.87 7.69 -13.69
C LEU A 190 -12.51 6.50 -14.43
N ILE A 191 -11.88 5.32 -14.41
CA ILE A 191 -12.42 4.09 -15.04
C ILE A 191 -13.76 3.70 -14.43
N GLY A 192 -13.88 3.76 -13.10
CA GLY A 192 -15.12 3.45 -12.38
C GLY A 192 -16.27 4.42 -12.66
N SER A 193 -15.99 5.59 -13.25
CA SER A 193 -17.02 6.55 -13.68
C SER A 193 -17.56 6.30 -15.09
N ILE A 194 -16.98 5.34 -15.83
CA ILE A 194 -17.35 5.07 -17.22
C ILE A 194 -18.63 4.24 -17.25
N GLU A 195 -19.71 4.85 -17.73
CA GLU A 195 -20.99 4.18 -17.96
C GLU A 195 -21.30 4.16 -19.46
N PHE A 196 -21.30 2.94 -20.03
CA PHE A 196 -21.69 2.73 -21.42
C PHE A 196 -23.21 2.68 -21.55
N THR A 197 -23.74 3.45 -22.49
CA THR A 197 -25.18 3.49 -22.80
C THR A 197 -25.43 3.12 -24.26
N LEU A 198 -26.59 2.49 -24.52
CA LEU A 198 -26.99 2.14 -25.87
C LEU A 198 -27.14 3.41 -26.71
N ALA A 199 -26.35 3.49 -27.78
CA ALA A 199 -26.32 4.63 -28.67
C ALA A 199 -27.09 4.37 -29.97
N GLU A 200 -26.94 3.16 -30.52
CA GLU A 200 -27.55 2.75 -31.78
C GLU A 200 -27.90 1.27 -31.74
N ASP A 201 -29.03 0.91 -32.33
CA ASP A 201 -29.46 -0.46 -32.60
C ASP A 201 -29.74 -0.54 -34.10
N ASP A 202 -28.98 -1.36 -34.81
CA ASP A 202 -29.06 -1.44 -36.26
C ASP A 202 -30.32 -2.19 -36.76
N GLY A 203 -31.07 -2.80 -35.85
CA GLY A 203 -32.26 -3.60 -36.15
C GLY A 203 -31.97 -4.98 -36.77
N TYR A 204 -30.69 -5.35 -36.91
CA TYR A 204 -30.21 -6.64 -37.42
C TYR A 204 -29.46 -7.46 -36.36
N GLY A 205 -29.33 -6.93 -35.14
CA GLY A 205 -28.78 -7.62 -33.98
C GLY A 205 -27.53 -6.97 -33.41
N TRP A 206 -26.89 -6.03 -34.13
CA TRP A 206 -25.74 -5.29 -33.61
C TRP A 206 -26.19 -4.04 -32.89
N LYS A 207 -25.69 -3.89 -31.66
CA LYS A 207 -25.92 -2.71 -30.82
C LYS A 207 -24.59 -2.02 -30.57
N THR A 208 -24.58 -0.69 -30.76
CA THR A 208 -23.43 0.16 -30.45
C THR A 208 -23.68 0.87 -29.12
N TYR A 209 -22.71 0.76 -28.22
CA TYR A 209 -22.70 1.41 -26.92
C TYR A 209 -21.60 2.46 -26.89
N ASN A 210 -21.88 3.62 -26.30
CA ASN A 210 -20.86 4.65 -26.09
C ASN A 210 -20.89 5.24 -24.68
N ALA A 211 -19.74 5.81 -24.31
CA ALA A 211 -19.55 6.58 -23.10
C ALA A 211 -18.76 7.86 -23.44
N VAL A 212 -19.27 9.03 -23.02
CA VAL A 212 -18.54 10.29 -23.13
C VAL A 212 -17.94 10.62 -21.78
N VAL A 213 -16.61 10.57 -21.69
CA VAL A 213 -15.87 10.64 -20.43
C VAL A 213 -14.95 11.85 -20.45
N GLU A 214 -14.93 12.62 -19.36
CA GLU A 214 -13.96 13.69 -19.13
C GLU A 214 -12.75 13.14 -18.37
N ASN A 215 -11.54 13.47 -18.79
CA ASN A 215 -10.35 13.15 -17.99
C ASN A 215 -10.34 14.07 -16.77
N THR A 216 -10.88 13.59 -15.65
CA THR A 216 -10.92 14.32 -14.38
C THR A 216 -9.62 14.23 -13.59
N THR A 217 -8.62 13.54 -14.11
CA THR A 217 -7.29 13.46 -13.50
C THR A 217 -6.44 14.66 -13.90
N ASP A 218 -5.35 14.88 -13.19
CA ASP A 218 -4.29 15.83 -13.52
C ASP A 218 -3.25 15.27 -14.52
N MET A 219 -3.47 14.08 -15.05
CA MET A 219 -2.58 13.41 -16.01
C MET A 219 -2.97 13.70 -17.46
N ASN A 220 -1.98 13.71 -18.34
CA ASN A 220 -2.19 13.68 -19.79
C ASN A 220 -1.82 12.28 -20.27
N PHE A 221 -2.74 11.59 -20.93
CA PHE A 221 -2.48 10.24 -21.42
C PHE A 221 -2.11 10.27 -22.91
N SER A 222 -0.89 9.87 -23.25
CA SER A 222 -0.52 9.59 -24.64
C SER A 222 -1.34 8.42 -25.22
N TYR A 223 -1.71 7.44 -24.39
CA TYR A 223 -2.61 6.34 -24.72
C TYR A 223 -3.47 5.94 -23.52
N PHE A 224 -4.75 5.65 -23.75
CA PHE A 224 -5.66 5.09 -22.75
C PHE A 224 -6.54 4.04 -23.42
N GLY A 225 -6.40 2.79 -23.00
CA GLY A 225 -7.15 1.63 -23.49
C GLY A 225 -8.04 1.06 -22.39
N LEU A 226 -9.17 0.50 -22.80
CA LEU A 226 -10.15 -0.17 -21.96
C LEU A 226 -10.33 -1.60 -22.45
N ASP A 227 -10.29 -2.56 -21.54
CA ASP A 227 -10.89 -3.88 -21.73
C ASP A 227 -12.24 -3.89 -21.04
N ILE A 228 -13.28 -4.30 -21.75
CA ILE A 228 -14.67 -4.19 -21.32
C ILE A 228 -15.28 -5.59 -21.39
N ASN A 229 -15.41 -6.23 -20.25
CA ASN A 229 -16.12 -7.50 -20.13
C ASN A 229 -17.63 -7.24 -20.05
N LEU A 230 -18.38 -7.86 -20.94
CA LEU A 230 -19.84 -7.84 -20.96
C LEU A 230 -20.37 -9.02 -20.14
N LEU A 231 -21.15 -8.75 -19.11
CA LEU A 231 -21.58 -9.75 -18.12
C LEU A 231 -23.07 -10.07 -18.24
N ASP A 232 -23.43 -11.33 -18.01
CA ASP A 232 -24.82 -11.72 -17.77
C ASP A 232 -25.24 -11.53 -16.31
N GLN A 233 -26.43 -12.01 -15.94
CA GLN A 233 -27.00 -11.87 -14.60
C GLN A 233 -26.27 -12.67 -13.52
N ASP A 234 -25.47 -13.66 -13.91
CA ASP A 234 -24.71 -14.55 -13.02
C ASP A 234 -23.21 -14.16 -13.01
N ASP A 235 -22.88 -12.93 -13.43
CA ASP A 235 -21.52 -12.38 -13.56
C ASP A 235 -20.61 -13.19 -14.53
N VAL A 236 -21.20 -13.94 -15.47
CA VAL A 236 -20.43 -14.67 -16.49
C VAL A 236 -20.03 -13.72 -17.61
N ILE A 237 -18.75 -13.71 -17.96
CA ILE A 237 -18.24 -12.97 -19.11
C ILE A 237 -18.78 -13.59 -20.40
N LEU A 238 -19.68 -12.87 -21.07
CA LEU A 238 -20.27 -13.25 -22.36
C LEU A 238 -19.33 -12.93 -23.52
N GLU A 239 -18.61 -11.81 -23.41
CA GLU A 239 -17.69 -11.27 -24.40
C GLU A 239 -16.75 -10.24 -23.75
N THR A 240 -15.53 -10.11 -24.26
CA THR A 240 -14.62 -9.00 -23.93
C THR A 240 -14.44 -8.15 -25.18
N THR A 241 -14.71 -6.85 -25.05
CA THR A 241 -14.52 -5.86 -26.11
C THR A 241 -13.54 -4.77 -25.67
N TYR A 242 -13.12 -3.93 -26.61
CA TYR A 242 -12.01 -3.00 -26.42
C TYR A 242 -12.36 -1.63 -26.94
N ALA A 243 -11.95 -0.58 -26.21
CA ALA A 243 -12.05 0.79 -26.67
C ALA A 243 -10.79 1.55 -26.26
N ASN A 244 -10.31 2.46 -27.12
CA ASN A 244 -9.10 3.21 -26.80
C ASN A 244 -9.12 4.61 -27.38
N VAL A 245 -8.31 5.48 -26.78
CA VAL A 245 -8.05 6.85 -27.24
C VAL A 245 -6.56 7.16 -27.15
N SER A 246 -6.13 8.17 -27.89
CA SER A 246 -4.76 8.68 -27.85
C SER A 246 -4.76 10.18 -27.56
N ASN A 247 -3.73 10.66 -26.87
CA ASN A 247 -3.56 12.06 -26.51
C ASN A 247 -4.78 12.64 -25.73
N TRP A 248 -5.20 11.94 -24.68
CA TRP A 248 -6.30 12.35 -23.83
C TRP A 248 -5.80 13.25 -22.70
N ASN A 249 -5.84 14.56 -22.94
CA ASN A 249 -5.33 15.55 -21.98
C ASN A 249 -6.27 15.75 -20.78
N SER A 250 -5.72 16.22 -19.66
CA SER A 250 -6.51 16.60 -18.48
C SER A 250 -7.62 17.59 -18.85
N GLY A 251 -8.83 17.35 -18.32
CA GLY A 251 -10.04 18.14 -18.60
C GLY A 251 -10.67 17.93 -19.99
N GLN A 252 -10.05 17.13 -20.87
CA GLN A 252 -10.60 16.86 -22.20
C GLN A 252 -11.68 15.78 -22.11
N LYS A 253 -12.74 15.90 -22.93
CA LYS A 253 -13.74 14.86 -23.13
C LYS A 253 -13.40 13.99 -24.34
N VAL A 254 -13.61 12.69 -24.21
CA VAL A 254 -13.50 11.71 -25.30
C VAL A 254 -14.73 10.81 -25.33
N LYS A 255 -14.96 10.17 -26.47
CA LYS A 255 -16.01 9.16 -26.64
C LYS A 255 -15.35 7.79 -26.80
N PHE A 256 -15.63 6.87 -25.88
CA PHE A 256 -15.36 5.45 -26.06
C PHE A 256 -16.58 4.77 -26.68
N GLU A 257 -16.36 3.78 -27.52
CA GLU A 257 -17.42 3.08 -28.24
C GLU A 257 -17.04 1.62 -28.48
N PHE A 258 -18.02 0.74 -28.38
CA PHE A 258 -17.92 -0.65 -28.82
C PHE A 258 -19.26 -1.12 -29.40
N THR A 259 -19.22 -2.22 -30.15
CA THR A 259 -20.40 -2.83 -30.76
C THR A 259 -20.43 -4.31 -30.43
N THR A 260 -21.62 -4.86 -30.16
CA THR A 260 -21.82 -6.28 -29.79
C THR A 260 -23.18 -6.79 -30.27
N GLU A 261 -23.30 -8.11 -30.46
CA GLU A 261 -24.57 -8.84 -30.63
C GLU A 261 -25.03 -9.53 -29.33
N LYS A 262 -24.24 -9.44 -28.25
CA LYS A 262 -24.56 -10.06 -26.96
C LYS A 262 -25.54 -9.20 -26.18
N GLU A 263 -26.56 -9.83 -25.63
CA GLU A 263 -27.38 -9.23 -24.58
C GLU A 263 -26.64 -9.38 -23.24
N PHE A 264 -26.27 -8.26 -22.64
CA PHE A 264 -25.57 -8.19 -21.36
C PHE A 264 -26.33 -7.28 -20.39
N VAL A 265 -26.07 -7.42 -19.10
CA VAL A 265 -26.73 -6.60 -18.04
C VAL A 265 -25.76 -5.68 -17.32
N ALA A 266 -24.45 -5.95 -17.39
CA ALA A 266 -23.42 -5.15 -16.75
C ALA A 266 -22.10 -5.18 -17.54
N THR A 267 -21.24 -4.20 -17.25
CA THR A 267 -19.87 -4.16 -17.76
C THR A 267 -18.89 -4.20 -16.60
N GLN A 268 -17.82 -4.98 -16.73
CA GLN A 268 -16.62 -4.86 -15.89
C GLN A 268 -15.50 -4.30 -16.75
N ILE A 269 -14.91 -3.18 -16.31
CA ILE A 269 -13.94 -2.41 -17.10
C ILE A 269 -12.58 -2.45 -16.41
N SER A 270 -11.55 -2.80 -17.15
CA SER A 270 -10.14 -2.59 -16.80
C SER A 270 -9.49 -1.62 -17.78
N GLY A 271 -8.43 -0.94 -17.34
CA GLY A 271 -7.75 0.05 -18.16
C GLY A 271 -6.24 -0.16 -18.21
N GLU A 272 -5.66 0.15 -19.37
CA GLU A 272 -4.22 0.32 -19.54
C GLU A 272 -3.91 1.71 -20.08
N TYR A 273 -2.85 2.35 -19.58
CA TYR A 273 -2.50 3.71 -20.00
C TYR A 273 -1.00 3.95 -20.11
N THR A 274 -0.65 5.01 -20.83
CA THR A 274 0.68 5.62 -20.85
C THR A 274 0.50 7.14 -20.72
N GLU A 275 1.30 7.76 -19.85
CA GLU A 275 1.43 9.21 -19.72
C GLU A 275 2.31 9.73 -20.87
#